data_AF-A0A6J4MX56-F1
#
_entry.id   AF-A0A6J4MX56-F1
#
_cell.length_a   1.000
_cell.length_b   1.000
_cell.length_c   1.000
_cell.angle_alpha   90.00
_cell.angle_beta   90.00
_cell.angle_gamma   90.00
#
_symmetry.space_group_name_H-M   'P 1'
#
loop_
_entity.id
_entity.type
_entity.pdbx_description
1 polymer ?
#
loop_
_entity_poly.entity_id
_entity_poly.type
_entity_poly.pdbx_seq_one_letter_code
_entity_poly.pdbx_strand_id
1 'polypeptide(L)'
;MRERGISPDTTVVFYGDKNNWWATYALWVFQLFGHDRVRVMDGGRKKWEDEGRTMTTDTPSFQPAEYPTPKRDDQRIRAFREDVLQHIERRGQLVDVRSPEEFSGEKLHMPDYPQEGAMRGGHIPGAKSMPWARAVNPDTGEFRSAAELRALY
;
A
#
# COMPACT_ATOMS: atom_id res chain seq x y z
N MET A 1 -12.71 -11.84 -9.00
CA MET A 1 -11.54 -12.72 -9.27
C MET A 1 -11.82 -13.70 -10.41
N ARG A 2 -12.96 -14.42 -10.39
CA ARG A 2 -13.37 -15.38 -11.42
C ARG A 2 -13.18 -14.92 -12.88
N GLU A 3 -13.77 -13.79 -13.27
CA GLU A 3 -13.67 -13.21 -14.64
C GLU A 3 -12.24 -12.85 -15.07
N ARG A 4 -11.32 -12.73 -14.12
CA ARG A 4 -9.89 -12.43 -14.39
C ARG A 4 -9.04 -13.70 -14.45
N GLY A 5 -9.64 -14.89 -14.43
CA GLY A 5 -8.94 -16.17 -14.45
C GLY A 5 -8.18 -16.49 -13.15
N ILE A 6 -8.50 -15.82 -12.05
CA ILE A 6 -7.81 -16.01 -10.76
C ILE A 6 -8.58 -17.04 -9.93
N SER A 7 -7.90 -18.14 -9.60
CA SER A 7 -8.33 -19.19 -8.67
C SER A 7 -7.70 -19.02 -7.28
N PRO A 8 -8.16 -19.74 -6.23
CA PRO A 8 -7.58 -19.65 -4.88
C PRO A 8 -6.10 -20.03 -4.77
N ASP A 9 -5.61 -20.88 -5.67
CA ASP A 9 -4.22 -21.35 -5.73
C ASP A 9 -3.32 -20.52 -6.65
N THR A 10 -3.90 -19.58 -7.40
CA THR A 10 -3.16 -18.62 -8.24
C THR A 10 -2.21 -17.81 -7.36
N THR A 11 -0.96 -17.64 -7.80
CA THR A 11 -0.06 -16.66 -7.19
C THR A 11 -0.21 -15.33 -7.92
N VAL A 12 -0.67 -14.29 -7.23
CA VAL A 12 -0.92 -12.98 -7.83
C VAL A 12 0.26 -12.07 -7.54
N VAL A 13 0.91 -11.58 -8.61
CA VAL A 13 2.02 -10.62 -8.53
C VAL A 13 1.51 -9.24 -8.92
N PHE A 14 1.54 -8.30 -7.97
CA PHE A 14 1.13 -6.91 -8.18
C PHE A 14 2.33 -6.05 -8.58
N TYR A 15 2.12 -5.13 -9.51
CA TYR A 15 3.05 -4.06 -9.83
C TYR A 15 2.28 -2.83 -10.29
N GLY A 16 2.88 -1.64 -10.15
CA GLY A 16 2.25 -0.39 -10.55
C GLY A 16 3.25 0.75 -10.65
N ASP A 17 2.73 1.93 -10.96
CA ASP A 17 3.47 3.19 -10.94
C ASP A 17 3.66 3.70 -9.49
N LYS A 18 4.30 4.87 -9.36
CA LYS A 18 4.47 5.60 -8.09
C LYS A 18 4.98 4.72 -6.95
N ASN A 19 6.07 3.99 -7.20
CA ASN A 19 6.72 3.09 -6.25
C ASN A 19 5.76 2.03 -5.67
N ASN A 20 4.93 1.43 -6.53
CA ASN A 20 3.97 0.37 -6.19
C ASN A 20 2.85 0.78 -5.21
N TRP A 21 2.57 2.07 -5.02
CA TRP A 21 1.59 2.50 -4.02
C TRP A 21 0.21 1.83 -4.20
N TRP A 22 -0.34 1.84 -5.41
CA TRP A 22 -1.61 1.16 -5.69
C TRP A 22 -1.49 -0.36 -5.75
N ALA A 23 -0.31 -0.88 -6.08
CA ALA A 23 -0.05 -2.32 -6.10
C ALA A 23 -0.05 -2.92 -4.68
N THR A 24 0.55 -2.24 -3.71
CA THR A 24 0.53 -2.65 -2.29
C THR A 24 -0.85 -2.46 -1.67
N TYR A 25 -1.61 -1.43 -2.08
CA TYR A 25 -3.02 -1.30 -1.69
C TYR A 25 -3.89 -2.45 -2.22
N ALA A 26 -3.75 -2.80 -3.51
CA ALA A 26 -4.48 -3.93 -4.08
C ALA A 26 -4.13 -5.25 -3.39
N LEU A 27 -2.84 -5.46 -3.06
CA LEU A 27 -2.39 -6.60 -2.26
C LEU A 27 -3.09 -6.62 -0.89
N TRP A 28 -3.12 -5.50 -0.18
CA TRP A 28 -3.79 -5.40 1.13
C TRP A 28 -5.28 -5.77 1.03
N VAL A 29 -5.97 -5.29 -0.01
CA VAL A 29 -7.37 -5.67 -0.27
C VAL A 29 -7.51 -7.17 -0.51
N PHE A 30 -6.60 -7.81 -1.26
CA PHE A 30 -6.64 -9.26 -1.47
C PHE A 30 -6.53 -10.04 -0.16
N GLN A 31 -5.69 -9.56 0.77
CA GLN A 31 -5.53 -10.17 2.09
C GLN A 31 -6.76 -10.00 3.00
N LEU A 32 -7.56 -8.94 2.83
CA LEU A 32 -8.86 -8.80 3.51
C LEU A 32 -9.87 -9.87 3.09
N PHE A 33 -9.71 -10.45 1.89
CA PHE A 33 -10.58 -11.49 1.35
C PHE A 33 -9.94 -12.89 1.41
N GLY A 34 -8.86 -13.05 2.20
CA GLY A 34 -8.21 -14.34 2.45
C GLY A 34 -7.39 -14.89 1.28
N HIS A 35 -7.02 -14.06 0.29
CA HIS A 35 -6.10 -14.47 -0.75
C HIS A 35 -4.66 -14.19 -0.32
N ASP A 36 -3.97 -15.20 0.22
CA ASP A 36 -2.63 -15.01 0.81
C ASP A 36 -1.47 -15.25 -0.17
N ARG A 37 -1.73 -15.81 -1.36
CA ARG A 37 -0.72 -16.08 -2.40
C ARG A 37 -0.38 -14.82 -3.21
N VAL A 38 -0.06 -13.75 -2.51
CA VAL A 38 0.19 -12.42 -3.07
C VAL A 38 1.67 -12.06 -2.99
N ARG A 39 2.16 -11.37 -4.02
CA ARG A 39 3.53 -10.86 -4.13
C ARG A 39 3.50 -9.46 -4.74
N VAL A 40 4.55 -8.67 -4.51
CA VAL A 40 4.78 -7.40 -5.20
C VAL A 40 6.06 -7.54 -6.01
N MET A 41 6.05 -7.04 -7.24
CA MET A 41 7.26 -6.92 -8.05
C MET A 41 8.09 -5.75 -7.54
N ASP A 42 9.25 -6.03 -6.96
CA ASP A 42 10.14 -5.01 -6.42
C ASP A 42 10.60 -4.03 -7.50
N GLY A 43 10.59 -2.73 -7.19
CA GLY A 43 10.82 -1.65 -8.17
C GLY A 43 9.62 -1.29 -9.05
N GLY A 44 8.60 -2.16 -9.12
CA GLY A 44 7.34 -1.90 -9.82
C GLY A 44 7.52 -1.61 -11.31
N ARG A 45 6.60 -0.83 -11.88
CA ARG A 45 6.63 -0.46 -13.29
C ARG A 45 7.88 0.34 -13.67
N LYS A 46 8.33 1.24 -12.78
CA LYS A 46 9.49 2.10 -13.01
C LYS A 46 10.74 1.26 -13.30
N LYS A 47 11.09 0.33 -12.42
CA LYS A 47 12.24 -0.56 -12.63
C LYS A 47 12.14 -1.37 -13.91
N TRP A 48 10.94 -1.88 -14.23
CA TRP A 48 10.71 -2.64 -15.46
C TRP A 48 11.01 -1.83 -16.72
N GLU A 49 10.57 -0.56 -16.74
CA GLU A 49 10.83 0.39 -17.83
C GLU A 49 12.31 0.78 -17.89
N ASP A 50 12.92 1.09 -16.75
CA ASP A 50 14.35 1.49 -16.65
C ASP A 50 15.30 0.36 -17.11
N GLU A 51 14.92 -0.90 -16.88
CA GLU A 51 15.67 -2.08 -17.35
C GLU A 51 15.39 -2.45 -18.83
N GLY A 52 14.54 -1.68 -19.52
CA GLY A 52 14.24 -1.91 -20.95
C GLY A 52 13.52 -3.24 -21.23
N ARG A 53 12.75 -3.75 -20.25
CA ARG A 53 12.06 -5.03 -20.39
C ARG A 53 10.86 -4.93 -21.31
N THR A 54 10.48 -6.06 -21.91
CA THR A 54 9.38 -6.13 -22.88
C THR A 54 8.05 -5.63 -22.29
N MET A 55 7.31 -4.85 -23.07
CA MET A 55 5.96 -4.41 -22.78
C MET A 55 5.06 -4.70 -23.98
N THR A 56 3.77 -4.90 -23.73
CA THR A 56 2.76 -5.04 -24.77
C THR A 56 1.52 -4.22 -24.44
N THR A 57 0.81 -3.78 -25.47
CA THR A 57 -0.54 -3.19 -25.36
C THR A 57 -1.64 -4.25 -25.48
N ASP A 58 -1.28 -5.50 -25.78
CA ASP A 58 -2.23 -6.61 -25.88
C ASP A 58 -2.84 -6.89 -24.51
N THR A 59 -4.17 -6.95 -24.47
CA THR A 59 -4.89 -7.32 -23.24
C THR A 59 -5.08 -8.84 -23.22
N PRO A 60 -4.53 -9.56 -22.21
CA PRO A 60 -4.74 -10.99 -22.12
C PRO A 60 -6.21 -11.31 -21.80
N SER A 61 -6.69 -12.41 -22.39
CA SER A 61 -8.00 -12.98 -22.08
C SER A 61 -7.81 -14.32 -21.39
N PHE A 62 -8.38 -14.45 -20.20
CA PHE A 62 -8.33 -15.68 -19.42
C PHE A 62 -9.72 -16.29 -19.32
N GLN A 63 -9.81 -17.62 -19.37
CA GLN A 63 -11.06 -18.30 -19.07
C GLN A 63 -11.45 -18.04 -17.61
N PRO A 64 -12.74 -17.81 -17.30
CA PRO A 64 -13.16 -17.61 -15.94
C PRO A 64 -12.78 -18.79 -15.03
N ALA A 65 -12.19 -18.49 -13.88
CA ALA A 65 -11.85 -19.50 -12.88
C ALA A 65 -12.97 -19.70 -11.86
N GLU A 66 -12.90 -20.82 -11.13
CA GLU A 66 -13.67 -20.99 -9.90
C GLU A 66 -12.99 -20.23 -8.77
N TYR A 67 -13.79 -19.49 -8.01
CA TYR A 67 -13.36 -18.80 -6.80
C TYR A 67 -14.52 -18.83 -5.81
N PRO A 68 -14.35 -19.35 -4.58
CA PRO A 68 -15.41 -19.39 -3.59
C PRO A 68 -15.83 -17.96 -3.24
N THR A 69 -17.08 -17.76 -2.81
CA THR A 69 -17.53 -16.45 -2.35
C THR A 69 -16.60 -15.97 -1.22
N PRO A 70 -15.83 -14.90 -1.44
CA PRO A 70 -14.82 -14.49 -0.47
C PRO A 70 -15.52 -13.91 0.76
N LYS A 71 -15.07 -14.30 1.95
CA LYS A 71 -15.48 -13.66 3.20
C LYS A 71 -14.49 -12.57 3.53
N ARG A 72 -14.98 -11.35 3.72
CA ARG A 72 -14.14 -10.22 4.16
C ARG A 72 -13.84 -10.37 5.65
N ASP A 73 -12.58 -10.30 6.01
CA ASP A 73 -12.11 -10.21 7.39
C ASP A 73 -11.28 -8.93 7.55
N ASP A 74 -11.91 -7.91 8.13
CA ASP A 74 -11.25 -6.64 8.42
C ASP A 74 -10.39 -6.73 9.70
N GLN A 75 -10.69 -7.65 10.63
CA GLN A 75 -10.16 -7.61 12.00
C GLN A 75 -8.64 -7.85 12.08
N ARG A 76 -8.07 -8.52 11.08
CA ARG A 76 -6.65 -8.90 11.07
C ARG A 76 -5.70 -7.75 10.70
N ILE A 77 -6.08 -6.94 9.72
CA ILE A 77 -5.17 -5.98 9.05
C ILE A 77 -5.81 -4.62 8.75
N ARG A 78 -7.00 -4.34 9.30
CA ARG A 78 -7.68 -3.05 9.16
C ARG A 78 -8.10 -2.52 10.53
N ALA A 79 -7.72 -1.29 10.83
CA ALA A 79 -8.21 -0.56 12.00
C ALA A 79 -9.28 0.45 11.59
N PHE A 80 -10.35 0.54 12.37
CA PHE A 80 -11.37 1.57 12.27
C PHE A 80 -11.12 2.69 13.29
N ARG A 81 -11.92 3.76 13.20
CA ARG A 81 -11.76 4.95 14.05
C ARG A 81 -11.74 4.62 15.54
N GLU A 82 -12.66 3.78 16.00
CA GLU A 82 -12.80 3.40 17.40
C GLU A 82 -11.60 2.56 17.88
N ASP A 83 -11.04 1.71 17.02
CA ASP A 83 -9.82 0.96 17.31
C ASP A 83 -8.63 1.90 17.53
N VAL A 84 -8.52 2.93 16.68
CA VAL A 84 -7.49 3.96 16.79
C VAL A 84 -7.62 4.75 18.10
N LEU A 85 -8.84 5.14 18.49
CA LEU A 85 -9.08 5.84 19.76
C LEU A 85 -8.65 4.99 20.96
N GLN A 86 -9.03 3.71 20.99
CA GLN A 86 -8.61 2.79 22.05
C GLN A 86 -7.10 2.53 22.05
N HIS A 87 -6.47 2.50 20.88
CA HIS A 87 -5.02 2.33 20.74
C HIS A 87 -4.25 3.51 21.33
N ILE A 88 -4.76 4.73 21.18
CA ILE A 88 -4.20 5.94 21.81
C ILE A 88 -4.26 5.83 23.34
N GLU A 89 -5.39 5.42 23.91
CA GLU A 89 -5.54 5.25 25.36
C GLU A 89 -4.54 4.25 25.94
N ARG A 90 -4.22 3.21 25.17
CA ARG A 90 -3.22 2.19 25.52
C ARG A 90 -1.78 2.61 25.23
N ARG A 91 -1.56 3.85 24.77
CA ARG A 91 -0.25 4.39 24.33
C ARG A 91 0.41 3.53 23.24
N GLY A 92 -0.41 2.99 22.34
CA GLY A 92 0.05 2.20 21.22
C GLY A 92 0.85 3.02 20.20
N GLN A 93 1.70 2.35 19.43
CA GLN A 93 2.50 2.99 18.38
C GLN A 93 1.62 3.32 17.17
N LEU A 94 1.72 4.56 16.69
CA LEU A 94 1.06 5.05 15.48
C LEU A 94 2.10 5.62 14.53
N VAL A 95 2.00 5.25 13.26
CA VAL A 95 2.91 5.71 12.21
C VAL A 95 2.10 6.58 11.24
N ASP A 96 2.49 7.83 11.11
CA ASP A 96 1.95 8.74 10.10
C ASP A 96 2.90 8.80 8.91
N VAL A 97 2.43 8.32 7.76
CA VAL A 97 3.25 8.14 6.54
C VAL A 97 3.14 9.30 5.55
N ARG A 98 2.41 10.36 5.92
CA ARG A 98 2.23 11.57 5.09
C ARG A 98 3.48 12.45 5.07
N SER A 99 3.43 13.55 4.31
CA SER A 99 4.52 14.53 4.30
C SER A 99 4.71 15.19 5.68
N PRO A 100 5.92 15.70 6.01
CA PRO A 100 6.15 16.44 7.24
C PRO A 100 5.20 17.64 7.43
N GLU A 101 4.84 18.32 6.34
CA GLU A 101 3.94 19.48 6.34
C GLU A 101 2.48 19.09 6.64
N GLU A 102 2.04 17.92 6.18
CA GLU A 102 0.73 17.36 6.56
C GLU A 102 0.72 16.89 8.02
N PHE A 103 1.83 16.31 8.49
CA PHE A 103 2.00 15.88 9.86
C PHE A 103 2.01 17.06 10.84
N SER A 104 2.72 18.15 10.52
CA SER A 104 2.73 19.36 11.35
C SER A 104 1.41 20.15 11.29
N GLY A 105 0.63 19.93 10.23
CA GLY A 105 -0.62 20.64 9.97
C GLY A 105 -0.46 21.95 9.20
N GLU A 106 0.74 22.23 8.70
CA GLU A 106 1.01 23.34 7.77
C GLU A 106 0.26 23.16 6.43
N LYS A 107 0.06 21.90 6.01
CA LYS A 107 -0.77 21.53 4.86
C LYS A 107 -1.88 20.56 5.27
N LEU A 108 -3.00 20.63 4.55
CA LEU A 108 -4.16 19.75 4.73
C LEU A 108 -4.24 18.63 3.70
N HIS A 109 -3.31 18.59 2.75
CA HIS A 109 -3.24 17.64 1.65
C HIS A 109 -1.80 17.56 1.13
N MET A 110 -1.50 16.51 0.37
CA MET A 110 -0.21 16.36 -0.31
C MET A 110 0.07 17.55 -1.25
N PRO A 111 1.34 17.96 -1.40
CA PRO A 111 1.74 18.88 -2.47
C PRO A 111 1.24 18.36 -3.83
N ASP A 112 0.70 19.27 -4.65
CA ASP A 112 0.30 19.02 -6.05
C ASP A 112 -0.92 18.10 -6.29
N TYR A 113 -1.73 17.80 -5.26
CA TYR A 113 -3.01 17.07 -5.39
C TYR A 113 -4.23 17.96 -5.07
N PRO A 114 -5.44 17.66 -5.60
CA PRO A 114 -6.65 18.38 -5.23
C PRO A 114 -6.90 18.30 -3.72
N GLN A 115 -7.57 19.30 -3.15
CA GLN A 115 -7.84 19.37 -1.72
C GLN A 115 -8.74 18.20 -1.28
N GLU A 116 -8.14 17.10 -0.81
CA GLU A 116 -8.81 15.99 -0.11
C GLU A 116 -9.20 16.40 1.33
N GLY A 117 -9.77 17.60 1.47
CA GLY A 117 -9.61 18.45 2.65
C GLY A 117 -10.15 17.87 3.95
N ALA A 118 -9.28 17.78 4.95
CA ALA A 118 -9.66 17.69 6.36
C ALA A 118 -10.00 19.08 6.92
N MET A 119 -10.88 19.15 7.93
CA MET A 119 -11.25 20.40 8.60
C MET A 119 -10.18 20.93 9.56
N ARG A 120 -9.16 20.13 9.88
CA ARG A 120 -8.08 20.44 10.84
C ARG A 120 -6.77 19.85 10.34
N GLY A 121 -5.70 20.62 10.47
CA GLY A 121 -4.34 20.15 10.23
C GLY A 121 -3.74 19.50 11.47
N GLY A 122 -2.73 18.66 11.25
CA GLY A 122 -2.00 17.96 12.30
C GLY A 122 -2.06 16.45 12.13
N HIS A 123 -1.75 15.73 13.21
CA HIS A 123 -1.70 14.28 13.27
C HIS A 123 -2.39 13.76 14.54
N ILE A 124 -2.61 12.45 14.58
CA ILE A 124 -3.18 11.77 15.74
C ILE A 124 -2.18 11.84 16.92
N PRO A 125 -2.60 12.23 18.14
CA PRO A 125 -1.69 12.36 19.28
C PRO A 125 -0.84 11.09 19.51
N GLY A 126 0.47 11.29 19.68
CA GLY A 126 1.43 10.20 19.89
C GLY A 126 1.99 9.56 18.61
N ALA A 127 1.43 9.86 17.43
CA ALA A 127 1.95 9.35 16.17
C ALA A 127 3.37 9.86 15.88
N LYS A 128 4.15 9.03 15.20
CA LYS A 128 5.50 9.36 14.70
C LYS A 128 5.45 9.52 13.20
N SER A 129 6.04 10.62 12.70
CA SER A 129 6.17 10.87 11.26
C SER A 129 7.22 9.93 10.65
N MET A 130 6.80 9.13 9.68
CA MET A 130 7.65 8.28 8.87
C MET A 130 7.16 8.31 7.42
N PRO A 131 7.49 9.35 6.64
CA PRO A 131 7.04 9.50 5.26
C PRO A 131 7.33 8.23 4.44
N TRP A 132 6.31 7.71 3.75
CA TRP A 132 6.38 6.41 3.07
C TRP A 132 7.59 6.27 2.12
N ALA A 133 7.97 7.37 1.45
CA ALA A 133 9.06 7.40 0.49
C ALA A 133 10.43 7.06 1.11
N ARG A 134 10.57 7.11 2.44
CA ARG A 134 11.79 6.69 3.14
C ARG A 134 12.04 5.19 3.05
N ALA A 135 10.99 4.39 2.88
CA ALA A 135 11.09 2.93 2.79
C ALA A 135 11.52 2.41 1.41
N VAL A 136 11.64 3.29 0.42
CA VAL A 136 12.00 2.93 -0.96
C VAL A 136 13.26 3.69 -1.43
N ASN A 137 13.96 3.12 -2.39
CA ASN A 137 14.99 3.80 -3.15
C ASN A 137 14.31 4.70 -4.20
N PRO A 138 14.52 6.02 -4.18
CA PRO A 138 13.87 6.93 -5.12
C PRO A 138 14.31 6.73 -6.59
N ASP A 139 15.52 6.22 -6.80
CA ASP A 139 16.09 6.04 -8.14
C ASP A 139 15.57 4.78 -8.82
N THR A 140 15.40 3.70 -8.06
CA THR A 140 14.99 2.39 -8.58
C THR A 140 13.54 2.02 -8.27
N GLY A 141 12.90 2.68 -7.31
CA GLY A 141 11.57 2.34 -6.80
C GLY A 141 11.54 1.06 -5.94
N GLU A 142 12.70 0.45 -5.68
CA GLU A 142 12.82 -0.78 -4.89
C GLU A 142 12.63 -0.51 -3.41
N PHE A 143 12.16 -1.52 -2.66
CA PHE A 143 12.21 -1.46 -1.21
C PHE A 143 13.66 -1.39 -0.72
N ARG A 144 13.90 -0.60 0.34
CA ARG A 144 15.20 -0.62 1.01
C ARG A 144 15.48 -2.00 1.62
N SER A 145 16.77 -2.26 1.87
CA SER A 145 17.18 -3.49 2.52
C SER A 145 16.56 -3.63 3.91
N ALA A 146 16.41 -4.86 4.39
CA ALA A 146 15.86 -5.11 5.71
C ALA A 146 16.67 -4.44 6.84
N ALA A 147 17.98 -4.23 6.66
CA ALA A 147 18.83 -3.54 7.63
C ALA A 147 18.51 -2.04 7.70
N GLU A 148 18.35 -1.38 6.54
CA GLU A 148 17.94 0.02 6.48
C GLU A 148 16.53 0.22 7.04
N LEU A 149 15.58 -0.65 6.70
CA LEU A 149 14.22 -0.57 7.22
C LEU A 149 14.18 -0.70 8.75
N ARG A 150 14.96 -1.62 9.34
CA ARG A 150 15.09 -1.74 10.80
C ARG A 150 15.72 -0.52 11.48
N ALA A 151 16.48 0.28 10.75
CA ALA A 151 17.03 1.53 11.30
C ALA A 151 16.02 2.69 11.22
N LEU A 152 14.99 2.58 10.36
CA LEU A 152 13.94 3.59 10.22
C LEU A 152 12.81 3.43 11.24
N TYR A 153 12.44 2.18 11.58
CA TYR A 153 11.31 1.86 12.47
C TYR A 153 11.77 1.41 13.86
#